data_AF-A0A963GVH0-F1
#
_entry.id   AF-A0A963GVH0-F1
#
_cell.length_a   1.000
_cell.length_b   1.000
_cell.length_c   1.000
_cell.angle_alpha   90.00
_cell.angle_beta   90.00
_cell.angle_gamma   90.00
#
_symmetry.space_group_name_H-M   'P 1'
#
loop_
_entity.id
_entity.type
_entity.pdbx_description
1 polymer ?
#
loop_
_entity_poly.entity_id
_entity_poly.type
_entity_poly.pdbx_seq_one_letter_code
_entity_poly.pdbx_strand_id
1 'polypeptide(L)'
;MSSAPSAVLAIALFAALPAAASERCPLLLDHCFPVLRDQEPQSLFQWQGRVLVVIGFPAIDFGGQAPGSNHQIAGFCRNSYCVRFPMFSNTSVVADAALLASSDAYLGE
;
A
#
# COMPACT_ATOMS: atom_id res chain seq x y z
N MET A 1 14.22 -44.30 62.03
CA MET A 1 15.08 -44.43 60.83
C MET A 1 14.26 -45.09 59.73
N SER A 2 14.43 -44.65 58.47
CA SER A 2 13.73 -45.06 57.23
C SER A 2 12.72 -43.99 56.74
N SER A 3 13.13 -42.93 56.01
CA SER A 3 13.43 -42.82 54.56
C SER A 3 12.19 -43.08 53.68
N ALA A 4 11.70 -42.23 52.77
CA ALA A 4 12.00 -40.88 52.27
C ALA A 4 10.71 -40.40 51.54
N PRO A 5 10.44 -39.09 51.35
CA PRO A 5 9.32 -38.64 50.54
C PRO A 5 9.69 -38.69 49.05
N SER A 6 9.05 -39.58 48.27
CA SER A 6 9.22 -39.64 46.81
C SER A 6 8.00 -39.10 46.08
N ALA A 7 8.30 -38.34 45.03
CA ALA A 7 7.42 -37.83 43.99
C ALA A 7 6.62 -36.56 44.32
N VAL A 8 7.33 -35.44 44.46
CA VAL A 8 6.80 -34.16 43.98
C VAL A 8 6.73 -34.26 42.45
N LEU A 9 5.53 -34.51 41.94
CA LEU A 9 5.21 -34.44 40.52
C LEU A 9 5.35 -32.98 40.08
N ALA A 10 6.50 -32.64 39.50
CA ALA A 10 6.71 -31.37 38.83
C ALA A 10 5.76 -31.31 37.63
N ILE A 11 4.59 -30.70 37.83
CA ILE A 11 3.74 -30.25 36.74
C ILE A 11 4.58 -29.26 35.95
N ALA A 12 5.11 -29.71 34.81
CA ALA A 12 5.71 -28.86 33.82
C ALA A 12 4.64 -27.87 33.37
N LEU A 13 4.64 -26.69 33.99
CA LEU A 13 3.97 -25.52 33.49
C LEU A 13 4.61 -25.25 32.13
N PHE A 14 4.00 -25.79 31.07
CA PHE A 14 4.22 -25.34 29.71
C PHE A 14 3.81 -23.87 29.73
N ALA A 15 4.77 -23.00 30.05
CA ALA A 15 4.67 -21.60 29.73
C ALA A 15 4.49 -21.58 28.22
N ALA A 16 3.24 -21.38 27.79
CA ALA A 16 2.96 -20.99 26.43
C ALA A 16 3.78 -19.74 26.21
N LEU A 17 4.94 -19.88 25.56
CA LEU A 17 5.67 -18.73 25.07
C LEU A 17 4.64 -17.96 24.26
N PRO A 18 4.37 -16.67 24.58
CA PRO A 18 3.65 -15.86 23.62
C PRO A 18 4.47 -15.96 22.35
N ALA A 19 3.88 -16.53 21.30
CA ALA A 19 4.44 -16.45 19.97
C ALA A 19 4.60 -14.95 19.72
N ALA A 20 5.81 -14.45 19.90
CA ALA A 20 6.17 -13.11 19.50
C ALA A 20 5.97 -13.08 17.99
N ALA A 21 4.76 -12.66 17.58
CA ALA A 21 4.48 -12.31 16.21
C ALA A 21 5.55 -11.29 15.84
N SER A 22 6.23 -11.52 14.72
CA SER A 22 7.42 -10.81 14.29
C SER A 22 7.27 -9.28 14.44
N GLU A 23 7.90 -8.74 15.47
CA GLU A 23 8.05 -7.31 15.80
C GLU A 23 9.03 -6.60 14.83
N ARG A 24 8.97 -6.90 13.53
CA ARG A 24 9.84 -6.29 12.53
C ARG A 24 8.99 -5.79 11.38
N CYS A 25 9.21 -4.53 11.02
CA CYS A 25 8.61 -3.93 9.84
C CYS A 25 9.05 -4.73 8.60
N PRO A 26 8.12 -5.34 7.84
CA PRO A 26 8.47 -5.94 6.57
C PRO A 26 9.09 -4.87 5.65
N LEU A 27 10.12 -5.22 4.88
CA LEU A 27 10.84 -4.26 4.03
C LEU A 27 9.92 -3.45 3.10
N LEU A 28 8.80 -4.04 2.66
CA LEU A 28 7.82 -3.36 1.81
C LEU A 28 7.08 -2.21 2.52
N LEU A 29 6.94 -2.29 3.85
CA LEU A 29 6.24 -1.29 4.67
C LEU A 29 7.23 -0.38 5.44
N ASP A 30 8.53 -0.57 5.27
CA ASP A 30 9.58 0.21 5.96
C ASP A 30 9.81 1.57 5.28
N HIS A 31 8.72 2.31 5.11
CA HIS A 31 8.68 3.60 4.44
C HIS A 31 7.76 4.57 5.18
N CYS A 32 8.21 5.82 5.28
CA CYS A 32 7.44 6.94 5.81
C CYS A 32 7.37 8.04 4.75
N PHE A 33 6.17 8.53 4.46
CA PHE A 33 5.92 9.54 3.44
C PHE A 33 5.49 10.86 4.09
N PRO A 34 5.98 12.01 3.60
CA PRO A 34 5.43 13.29 4.03
C PRO A 34 3.99 13.41 3.52
N VAL A 35 3.05 13.73 4.40
CA VAL A 35 1.67 14.08 4.01
C VAL A 35 1.52 15.58 3.88
N LEU A 36 0.68 15.99 2.92
CA LEU A 36 0.50 17.39 2.56
C LEU A 36 -0.36 18.19 3.55
N ARG A 37 -1.23 17.54 4.34
CA ARG A 37 -2.19 18.24 5.21
C ARG A 37 -1.57 18.69 6.53
N ASP A 38 -0.96 17.76 7.26
CA ASP A 38 -0.62 17.98 8.67
C ASP A 38 0.89 17.91 8.95
N GLN A 39 1.72 17.72 7.90
CA GLN A 39 3.18 17.59 7.96
C GLN A 39 3.75 16.48 8.86
N GLU A 40 2.91 15.72 9.56
CA GLU A 40 3.32 14.53 10.30
C GLU A 40 3.59 13.36 9.33
N PRO A 41 4.80 12.78 9.28
CA PRO A 41 5.08 11.70 8.33
C PRO A 41 4.18 10.48 8.53
N GLN A 42 3.59 9.99 7.44
CA GLN A 42 2.75 8.80 7.45
C GLN A 42 3.61 7.54 7.22
N SER A 43 3.69 6.67 8.22
CA SER A 43 4.34 5.35 8.07
C SER A 43 3.42 4.34 7.37
N LEU A 44 3.97 3.51 6.47
CA LEU A 44 3.24 2.37 5.90
C LEU A 44 3.07 1.21 6.89
N PHE A 45 3.90 1.14 7.94
CA PHE A 45 3.84 0.06 8.93
C PHE A 45 2.48 -0.03 9.65
N GLN A 46 1.73 1.08 9.74
CA GLN A 46 0.35 1.08 10.27
C GLN A 46 -0.59 0.09 9.56
N TRP A 47 -0.26 -0.31 8.32
CA TRP A 47 -1.03 -1.27 7.53
C TRP A 47 -0.52 -2.71 7.67
N GLN A 48 0.37 -3.01 8.63
CA GLN A 48 0.83 -4.37 8.91
C GLN A 48 -0.35 -5.31 9.18
N GLY A 49 -0.32 -6.50 8.58
CA GLY A 49 -1.41 -7.48 8.68
C GLY A 49 -2.64 -7.14 7.83
N ARG A 50 -2.57 -6.11 6.98
CA ARG A 50 -3.65 -5.72 6.05
C ARG A 50 -3.19 -5.84 4.59
N VAL A 51 -4.15 -5.84 3.67
CA VAL A 51 -3.88 -5.80 2.22
C VAL A 51 -3.75 -4.35 1.76
N LEU A 52 -2.68 -4.06 1.03
CA LEU A 52 -2.45 -2.76 0.39
C LEU A 52 -2.53 -2.92 -1.14
N VAL A 53 -3.26 -2.02 -1.80
CA VAL A 53 -3.41 -1.99 -3.27
C VAL A 53 -3.00 -0.61 -3.77
N VAL A 54 -2.13 -0.58 -4.78
CA VAL A 54 -1.75 0.65 -5.49
C VAL A 54 -2.54 0.70 -6.79
N ILE A 55 -3.08 1.88 -7.12
CA ILE A 55 -3.77 2.15 -8.39
C ILE A 55 -3.31 3.50 -8.94
N GLY A 56 -3.22 3.61 -10.27
CA GLY A 56 -2.82 4.84 -10.95
C GLY A 56 -3.96 5.48 -11.74
N PHE A 57 -4.12 6.79 -11.59
CA PHE A 57 -4.97 7.62 -12.43
C PHE A 57 -4.10 8.66 -13.14
N PRO A 58 -3.74 8.45 -14.41
CA PRO A 58 -3.03 9.46 -15.18
C PRO A 58 -3.88 10.72 -15.30
N ALA A 59 -3.25 11.89 -15.23
CA ALA A 59 -3.91 13.18 -15.33
C ALA A 59 -3.02 14.21 -16.05
N ILE A 60 -3.61 14.96 -16.96
CA ILE A 60 -2.91 15.98 -17.75
C ILE A 60 -2.97 17.38 -17.10
N ASP A 61 -3.85 17.58 -16.11
CA ASP A 61 -4.23 18.88 -15.56
C ASP A 61 -3.05 19.71 -15.00
N PHE A 62 -1.97 19.03 -14.62
CA PHE A 62 -0.81 19.66 -14.00
C PHE A 62 0.36 19.70 -14.96
N GLY A 63 0.47 20.79 -15.72
CA GLY A 63 1.63 21.04 -16.60
C GLY A 63 1.77 20.05 -17.76
N GLY A 64 0.68 19.38 -18.17
CA GLY A 64 0.67 18.56 -19.38
C GLY A 64 1.48 17.27 -19.30
N GLN A 65 1.67 16.70 -18.10
CA GLN A 65 2.62 15.60 -17.86
C GLN A 65 2.19 14.23 -18.40
N ALA A 66 0.89 14.03 -18.63
CA ALA A 66 0.34 12.80 -19.24
C ALA A 66 -0.30 13.08 -20.60
N PRO A 67 0.48 13.49 -21.63
CA PRO A 67 -0.06 13.75 -22.96
C PRO A 67 -0.26 12.45 -23.74
N GLY A 68 -1.12 12.49 -24.76
CA GLY A 68 -1.34 11.39 -25.70
C GLY A 68 -2.41 10.39 -25.26
N SER A 69 -2.47 9.25 -25.95
CA SER A 69 -3.51 8.24 -25.74
C SER A 69 -3.24 7.36 -24.51
N ASN A 70 -4.29 6.71 -23.99
CA ASN A 70 -4.19 5.78 -22.86
C ASN A 70 -3.12 4.70 -23.08
N HIS A 71 -2.99 4.18 -24.31
CA HIS A 71 -1.98 3.19 -24.65
C HIS A 71 -0.55 3.76 -24.59
N GLN A 72 -0.34 4.99 -25.09
CA GLN A 72 0.95 5.66 -25.05
C GLN A 72 1.38 5.95 -23.61
N ILE A 73 0.46 6.49 -22.80
CA ILE A 73 0.69 6.75 -21.37
C ILE A 73 1.04 5.45 -20.65
N ALA A 74 0.26 4.39 -20.85
CA ALA A 74 0.52 3.10 -20.20
C ALA A 74 1.84 2.47 -20.65
N GLY A 75 2.21 2.59 -21.92
CA GLY A 75 3.50 2.15 -22.44
C GLY A 75 4.65 2.89 -21.76
N PHE A 76 4.57 4.22 -21.70
CA PHE A 76 5.58 5.06 -21.07
C PHE A 76 5.79 4.71 -19.58
N CYS A 77 4.73 4.64 -18.78
CA CYS A 77 4.84 4.31 -17.35
C CYS A 77 5.43 2.91 -17.10
N ARG A 78 5.05 1.91 -17.91
CA ARG A 78 5.55 0.53 -17.78
C ARG A 78 7.02 0.39 -18.17
N ASN A 79 7.43 1.10 -19.20
CA ASN A 79 8.77 0.96 -19.80
C ASN A 79 9.80 1.87 -19.12
N SER A 80 9.41 3.08 -18.70
CA SER A 80 10.33 4.07 -18.12
C SER A 80 10.41 3.97 -16.59
N TYR A 81 9.30 3.61 -15.93
CA TYR A 81 9.19 3.63 -14.46
C TYR A 81 8.83 2.27 -13.86
N CYS A 82 8.87 1.21 -14.66
CA CYS A 82 8.55 -0.14 -14.21
C CYS A 82 7.19 -0.26 -13.50
N VAL A 83 6.20 0.58 -13.87
CA VAL A 83 4.86 0.48 -13.29
C VAL A 83 4.28 -0.90 -13.61
N ARG A 84 3.72 -1.56 -12.58
CA ARG A 84 3.08 -2.88 -12.69
C ARG A 84 1.69 -2.93 -12.07
N PHE A 85 1.30 -1.91 -11.32
CA PHE A 85 -0.04 -1.82 -10.74
C PHE A 85 -1.08 -1.40 -11.78
N PRO A 86 -2.38 -1.68 -11.54
CA PRO A 86 -3.46 -1.24 -12.43
C PRO A 86 -3.47 0.27 -12.63
N MET A 87 -3.56 0.69 -13.88
CA MET A 87 -3.79 2.09 -14.25
C MET A 87 -5.11 2.22 -14.98
N PHE A 88 -5.84 3.29 -14.69
CA PHE A 88 -7.08 3.64 -15.36
C PHE A 88 -6.81 4.54 -16.57
N SER A 89 -7.87 4.80 -17.35
CA SER A 89 -7.83 5.79 -18.42
C SER A 89 -7.42 7.15 -17.88
N ASN A 90 -6.77 7.94 -18.73
CA ASN A 90 -6.45 9.34 -18.43
C ASN A 90 -7.73 10.07 -17.99
N THR A 91 -7.67 10.76 -16.85
CA THR A 91 -8.80 11.46 -16.25
C THR A 91 -8.36 12.82 -15.77
N SER A 92 -9.28 13.79 -15.85
CA SER A 92 -9.07 15.06 -15.14
C SER A 92 -9.34 14.89 -13.65
N VAL A 93 -8.55 15.55 -12.81
CA VAL A 93 -8.74 15.60 -11.34
C VAL A 93 -9.03 17.02 -10.83
N VAL A 94 -9.24 17.98 -11.74
CA VAL A 94 -9.65 19.34 -11.41
C VAL A 94 -11.14 19.48 -11.69
N ALA A 95 -11.90 20.03 -10.74
CA ALA A 95 -13.36 20.01 -10.74
C ALA A 95 -14.02 20.55 -12.02
N ASP A 96 -13.51 21.67 -12.56
CA ASP A 96 -14.10 22.30 -13.74
C ASP A 96 -13.77 21.55 -15.04
N ALA A 97 -12.58 20.94 -15.09
CA ALA A 97 -12.15 20.10 -16.21
C ALA A 97 -12.79 18.70 -16.16
N ALA A 98 -13.10 18.17 -14.98
CA ALA A 98 -13.79 16.89 -14.81
C ALA A 98 -15.25 16.92 -15.29
N LEU A 99 -15.96 18.06 -15.14
CA LEU A 99 -17.30 18.24 -15.71
C LEU A 99 -17.27 18.20 -17.25
N LEU A 100 -16.28 18.82 -17.87
CA LEU A 100 -16.10 18.82 -19.33
C LEU A 100 -15.60 17.47 -19.86
N ALA A 101 -14.71 16.78 -19.15
CA ALA A 101 -14.22 15.46 -19.57
C ALA A 101 -15.30 14.36 -19.53
N SER A 102 -16.34 14.54 -18.71
CA SER A 102 -17.45 13.57 -18.60
C SER A 102 -18.35 13.52 -19.86
N SER A 103 -18.33 14.54 -20.72
CA SER A 103 -19.03 14.48 -22.02
C SER A 103 -18.24 13.72 -23.09
N ASP A 104 -16.91 13.77 -23.03
CA ASP A 104 -16.05 13.26 -24.10
C ASP A 104 -15.52 11.84 -23.82
N ALA A 105 -15.48 11.42 -22.56
CA ALA A 105 -15.02 10.08 -22.18
C ALA A 105 -16.04 8.94 -22.45
N TYR A 106 -17.31 9.25 -22.76
CA TYR A 106 -18.31 8.23 -23.13
C TYR A 106 -18.38 7.98 -24.65
N LEU A 107 -17.74 8.81 -25.46
CA LEU A 107 -17.56 8.58 -26.88
C LEU A 107 -16.12 8.13 -27.12
N GLY A 108 -15.87 6.85 -26.79
CA GLY A 108 -14.57 6.24 -26.96
C GLY A 108 -14.06 6.29 -28.39
N GLU A 109 -12.76 6.57 -28.51
CA GLU A 109 -11.87 6.12 -29.60
C GLU A 109 -10.62 5.51 -28.94
#